data_AF-A0A2K8L2W0-F1
#
_entry.id   AF-A0A2K8L2W0-F1
#
_cell.length_a   1.000
_cell.length_b   1.000
_cell.length_c   1.000
_cell.angle_alpha   90.00
_cell.angle_beta   90.00
_cell.angle_gamma   90.00
#
_symmetry.space_group_name_H-M   'P 1'
#
loop_
_entity.id
_entity.type
_entity.pdbx_description
1 polymer ?
#
loop_
_entity_poly.entity_id
_entity_poly.type
_entity_poly.pdbx_seq_one_letter_code
_entity_poly.pdbx_strand_id
1 'polypeptide(L)'
;MSDQTVAAMKIFEHEDGAVRARVNRFRTIQNIIWFASFAVAAIFFIWLGKAHHQEGIALAELADTALPILMWGTIAITTAYVVFILIYFGMARAIYHSHSVIHPRLNEQIPEHEHRKFSWHSYFRKNHTREARRIDAVLVITMKATKLASMFALILFCQFAWMHLMDASGRELTDEHYAFLGLIDLTLFSCVILYIVVLLAIRVGALGKRGKEHKRAKDLHPPEDPNRAR
;
A
#
# COMPACT_ATOMS: atom_id res chain seq x y z
N MET A 1 -3.75 24.16 32.70
CA MET A 1 -4.24 22.89 32.14
C MET A 1 -4.96 22.15 33.24
N SER A 2 -6.20 21.69 33.01
CA SER A 2 -6.93 20.91 34.02
C SER A 2 -6.40 19.47 34.11
N ASP A 3 -6.50 18.83 35.27
CA ASP A 3 -6.10 17.41 35.45
C ASP A 3 -6.81 16.47 34.46
N GLN A 4 -8.03 16.82 34.05
CA GLN A 4 -8.80 16.10 33.03
C GLN A 4 -8.17 16.23 31.64
N THR A 5 -7.66 17.41 31.26
CA THR A 5 -6.98 17.64 29.98
C THR A 5 -5.66 16.86 29.90
N VAL A 6 -4.92 16.75 31.01
CA VAL A 6 -3.68 15.97 31.09
C VAL A 6 -3.95 14.48 30.98
N ALA A 7 -5.00 13.97 31.64
CA ALA A 7 -5.42 12.59 31.53
C ALA A 7 -5.89 12.24 30.10
N ALA A 8 -6.68 13.11 29.48
CA ALA A 8 -7.13 12.99 28.09
C ALA A 8 -5.97 12.91 27.10
N MET A 9 -4.95 13.78 27.26
CA MET A 9 -3.75 13.74 26.43
C MET A 9 -2.96 12.43 26.59
N LYS A 10 -2.81 11.91 27.82
CA LYS A 10 -2.12 10.63 28.05
C LYS A 10 -2.84 9.46 27.38
N ILE A 11 -4.18 9.41 27.48
CA ILE A 11 -4.99 8.38 26.81
C ILE A 11 -4.82 8.48 25.29
N PHE A 12 -4.90 9.70 24.74
CA PHE A 12 -4.68 9.92 23.31
C PHE A 12 -3.29 9.49 22.85
N GLU A 13 -2.22 9.84 23.58
CA GLU A 13 -0.85 9.46 23.22
C GLU A 13 -0.68 7.94 23.21
N HIS A 14 -1.33 7.25 24.15
CA HIS A 14 -1.33 5.80 24.18
C HIS A 14 -2.10 5.19 23.00
N GLU A 15 -3.32 5.65 22.72
CA GLU A 15 -4.15 5.14 21.63
C GLU A 15 -3.55 5.45 20.25
N ASP A 16 -3.06 6.67 20.02
CA ASP A 16 -2.40 7.06 18.78
C ASP A 16 -1.06 6.33 18.59
N GLY A 17 -0.31 6.13 19.68
CA GLY A 17 0.90 5.31 19.72
C GLY A 17 0.62 3.86 19.32
N ALA A 18 -0.45 3.26 19.83
CA ALA A 18 -0.87 1.90 19.46
C ALA A 18 -1.25 1.79 17.97
N VAL A 19 -1.96 2.78 17.43
CA VAL A 19 -2.28 2.84 15.99
C VAL A 19 -1.00 2.94 15.15
N ARG A 20 -0.05 3.81 15.52
CA ARG A 20 1.25 3.96 14.84
C ARG A 20 2.07 2.67 14.88
N ALA A 21 2.13 2.00 16.03
CA ALA A 21 2.82 0.72 16.17
C ALA A 21 2.20 -0.34 15.24
N ARG A 22 0.87 -0.40 15.16
CA ARG A 22 0.16 -1.32 14.26
C ARG A 22 0.44 -1.02 12.78
N VAL A 23 0.39 0.25 12.37
CA VAL A 23 0.74 0.67 11.00
C VAL A 23 2.19 0.31 10.66
N ASN A 24 3.12 0.50 11.59
CA ASN A 24 4.52 0.12 11.39
C ASN A 24 4.69 -1.40 11.24
N ARG A 25 4.01 -2.22 12.04
CA ARG A 25 4.04 -3.69 11.88
C ARG A 25 3.55 -4.10 10.49
N PHE A 26 2.41 -3.55 10.04
CA PHE A 26 1.86 -3.82 8.71
C PHE A 26 2.81 -3.39 7.59
N ARG A 27 3.46 -2.24 7.72
CA ARG A 27 4.49 -1.80 6.76
C ARG A 27 5.69 -2.75 6.71
N THR A 28 6.15 -3.25 7.86
CA THR A 28 7.25 -4.22 7.92
C THR A 28 6.87 -5.51 7.20
N ILE A 29 5.67 -6.04 7.47
CA ILE A 29 5.17 -7.24 6.79
C ILE A 29 5.08 -7.02 5.28
N GLN A 30 4.54 -5.88 4.83
CA GLN A 30 4.49 -5.54 3.40
C GLN A 30 5.89 -5.49 2.76
N ASN A 31 6.88 -4.90 3.45
CA ASN A 31 8.24 -4.86 2.95
C ASN A 31 8.87 -6.26 2.84
N ILE A 32 8.59 -7.14 3.82
CA ILE A 32 9.05 -8.52 3.81
C ILE A 32 8.44 -9.27 2.62
N ILE A 33 7.12 -9.17 2.43
CA ILE A 33 6.41 -9.76 1.29
C ILE A 33 7.03 -9.28 -0.02
N TRP A 34 7.15 -7.96 -0.20
CA TRP A 34 7.71 -7.37 -1.41
C TRP A 34 9.13 -7.89 -1.69
N PHE A 35 10.03 -7.84 -0.70
CA PHE A 35 11.40 -8.29 -0.88
C PHE A 35 11.49 -9.80 -1.14
N ALA A 36 10.71 -10.61 -0.41
CA ALA A 36 10.69 -12.06 -0.57
C ALA A 36 10.21 -12.47 -1.98
N SER A 37 9.16 -11.82 -2.51
CA SER A 37 8.68 -12.08 -3.88
C SER A 37 9.77 -11.82 -4.92
N PHE A 38 10.48 -10.70 -4.82
CA PHE A 38 11.60 -10.39 -5.72
C PHE A 38 12.79 -11.33 -5.54
N ALA A 39 13.13 -11.69 -4.30
CA ALA A 39 14.23 -12.59 -4.02
C ALA A 39 13.97 -13.99 -4.60
N VAL A 40 12.77 -14.53 -4.38
CA VAL A 40 12.38 -15.85 -4.92
C VAL A 40 12.41 -15.85 -6.45
N ALA A 41 11.83 -14.82 -7.08
CA ALA A 41 11.88 -14.71 -8.53
C ALA A 41 13.30 -14.57 -9.07
N ALA A 42 14.13 -13.73 -8.44
CA ALA A 42 15.53 -13.55 -8.84
C ALA A 42 16.32 -14.85 -8.73
N ILE A 43 16.18 -15.60 -7.63
CA ILE A 43 16.84 -16.90 -7.44
C ILE A 43 16.43 -17.86 -8.57
N PHE A 44 15.14 -17.95 -8.88
CA PHE A 44 14.63 -18.82 -9.94
C PHE A 44 15.19 -18.44 -11.33
N PHE A 45 15.11 -17.17 -11.72
CA PHE A 45 15.59 -16.73 -13.04
C PHE A 45 17.10 -16.76 -13.17
N ILE A 46 17.85 -16.50 -12.09
CA ILE A 46 19.32 -16.66 -12.08
C ILE A 46 19.68 -18.13 -12.27
N TRP A 47 19.02 -19.05 -11.56
CA TRP A 47 19.24 -20.49 -11.73
C TRP A 47 18.95 -20.93 -13.16
N LEU A 48 17.79 -20.53 -13.72
CA LEU A 48 17.41 -20.86 -15.09
C LEU A 48 18.42 -20.32 -16.12
N GLY A 49 18.81 -19.05 -15.99
CA GLY A 49 19.78 -18.42 -16.87
C GLY A 49 21.17 -19.05 -16.78
N LYS A 50 21.60 -19.46 -15.57
CA LYS A 50 22.87 -20.15 -15.36
C LYS A 50 22.87 -21.53 -16.03
N ALA A 51 21.83 -22.32 -15.79
CA ALA A 51 21.69 -23.66 -16.37
C ALA A 51 21.66 -23.62 -17.91
N HIS A 52 20.93 -22.66 -18.49
CA HIS A 52 20.84 -22.55 -19.94
C HIS A 52 22.14 -22.00 -20.57
N HIS A 53 22.70 -20.92 -20.04
CA HIS A 53 23.81 -20.23 -20.70
C HIS A 53 25.19 -20.80 -20.35
N GLN A 54 25.42 -21.25 -19.11
CA GLN A 54 26.73 -21.72 -18.66
C GLN A 54 26.88 -23.23 -18.82
N GLU A 55 25.81 -23.99 -18.59
CA GLU A 55 25.84 -25.47 -18.62
C GLU A 55 25.35 -26.01 -19.97
N GLY A 56 24.83 -25.15 -20.85
CA GLY A 56 24.40 -25.51 -22.20
C GLY A 56 23.15 -26.40 -22.24
N ILE A 57 22.43 -26.49 -21.13
CA ILE A 57 21.24 -27.33 -21.02
C ILE A 57 20.13 -26.73 -21.88
N ALA A 58 19.51 -27.56 -22.72
CA ALA A 58 18.40 -27.13 -23.56
C ALA A 58 17.21 -26.68 -22.70
N LEU A 59 16.53 -25.61 -23.11
CA LEU A 59 15.34 -25.10 -22.42
C LEU A 59 14.25 -26.15 -22.26
N ALA A 60 14.11 -27.06 -23.24
CA ALA A 60 13.15 -28.15 -23.19
C ALA A 60 13.43 -29.13 -22.03
N GLU A 61 14.69 -29.46 -21.76
CA GLU A 61 15.06 -30.34 -20.64
C GLU A 61 14.86 -29.65 -19.28
N LEU A 62 15.10 -28.33 -19.21
CA LEU A 62 14.83 -27.55 -18.02
C LEU A 62 13.33 -27.35 -17.77
N ALA A 63 12.51 -27.32 -18.81
CA ALA A 63 11.09 -27.01 -18.74
C ALA A 63 10.32 -28.00 -17.84
N ASP A 64 10.68 -29.29 -17.85
CA ASP A 64 10.03 -30.31 -17.01
C ASP A 64 10.07 -29.96 -15.52
N THR A 65 11.16 -29.34 -15.07
CA THR A 65 11.32 -28.91 -13.67
C THR A 65 10.90 -27.45 -13.48
N ALA A 66 11.21 -26.58 -14.44
CA ALA A 66 11.01 -25.14 -14.32
C ALA A 66 9.54 -24.72 -14.48
N LEU A 67 8.75 -25.39 -15.32
CA LEU A 67 7.33 -25.09 -15.53
C LEU A 67 6.49 -25.19 -14.24
N PRO A 68 6.49 -26.32 -13.49
CA PRO A 68 5.70 -26.41 -12.27
C PRO A 68 6.19 -25.43 -11.20
N ILE A 69 7.51 -25.19 -11.09
CA ILE A 69 8.06 -24.19 -10.16
C ILE A 69 7.58 -22.79 -10.52
N LEU A 70 7.57 -22.44 -11.81
CA LEU A 70 7.14 -21.13 -12.28
C LEU A 70 5.62 -20.94 -12.09
N MET A 71 4.82 -21.96 -12.36
CA MET A 71 3.37 -21.94 -12.09
C MET A 71 3.08 -21.71 -10.61
N TRP A 72 3.61 -22.57 -9.73
CA TRP A 72 3.40 -22.44 -8.27
C TRP A 72 4.00 -21.17 -7.70
N GLY A 73 5.16 -20.74 -8.21
CA GLY A 73 5.79 -19.47 -7.87
C GLY A 73 4.88 -18.29 -8.23
N THR A 74 4.28 -18.31 -9.42
CA THR A 74 3.34 -17.27 -9.87
C THR A 74 2.08 -17.24 -8.99
N ILE A 75 1.53 -18.40 -8.59
CA ILE A 75 0.41 -18.48 -7.62
C ILE A 75 0.81 -17.83 -6.30
N ALA A 76 1.97 -18.21 -5.76
CA ALA A 76 2.42 -17.75 -4.46
C ALA A 76 2.66 -16.23 -4.48
N ILE A 77 3.29 -15.70 -5.51
CA ILE A 77 3.53 -14.26 -5.67
C ILE A 77 2.20 -13.51 -5.85
N THR A 78 1.25 -14.06 -6.61
CA THR A 78 -0.08 -13.45 -6.80
C THR A 78 -0.88 -13.43 -5.50
N THR A 79 -0.85 -14.52 -4.73
CA THR A 79 -1.50 -14.59 -3.42
C THR A 79 -0.85 -13.60 -2.45
N ALA A 80 0.48 -13.51 -2.44
CA ALA A 80 1.21 -12.55 -1.65
C ALA A 80 0.87 -11.10 -2.04
N TYR A 81 0.62 -10.84 -3.33
CA TYR A 81 0.14 -9.54 -3.83
C TYR A 81 -1.27 -9.20 -3.33
N VAL A 82 -2.19 -10.16 -3.32
CA VAL A 82 -3.53 -9.97 -2.72
C VAL A 82 -3.41 -9.64 -1.23
N VAL A 83 -2.63 -10.42 -0.48
CA VAL A 83 -2.37 -10.16 0.94
C VAL A 83 -1.72 -8.78 1.15
N PHE A 84 -0.79 -8.38 0.28
CA PHE A 84 -0.16 -7.06 0.31
C PHE A 84 -1.20 -5.93 0.21
N ILE A 85 -2.18 -6.06 -0.68
CA ILE A 85 -3.29 -5.10 -0.83
C ILE A 85 -4.22 -5.13 0.39
N LEU A 86 -4.57 -6.30 0.91
CA LEU A 86 -5.41 -6.40 2.11
C LEU A 86 -4.75 -5.73 3.33
N ILE A 87 -3.43 -5.87 3.49
CA ILE A 87 -2.68 -5.17 4.54
C ILE A 87 -2.75 -3.65 4.33
N TYR A 88 -2.77 -3.17 3.07
CA TYR A 88 -2.97 -1.76 2.78
C TYR A 88 -4.33 -1.26 3.29
N PHE A 89 -5.41 -2.02 3.08
CA PHE A 89 -6.73 -1.71 3.64
C PHE A 89 -6.71 -1.73 5.17
N GLY A 90 -6.04 -2.70 5.78
CA GLY A 90 -5.86 -2.77 7.23
C GLY A 90 -5.19 -1.52 7.80
N MET A 91 -4.14 -1.01 7.14
CA MET A 91 -3.50 0.26 7.51
C MET A 91 -4.44 1.45 7.32
N ALA A 92 -5.09 1.57 6.17
CA ALA A 92 -5.99 2.68 5.87
C ALA A 92 -7.13 2.76 6.90
N ARG A 93 -7.72 1.62 7.27
CA ARG A 93 -8.76 1.53 8.31
C ARG A 93 -8.24 1.92 9.68
N ALA A 94 -7.05 1.47 10.07
CA ALA A 94 -6.45 1.83 11.35
C ALA A 94 -6.19 3.35 11.46
N ILE A 95 -5.70 3.95 10.37
CA ILE A 95 -5.47 5.40 10.31
C ILE A 95 -6.80 6.16 10.28
N TYR A 96 -7.81 5.65 9.56
CA TYR A 96 -9.14 6.23 9.52
C TYR A 96 -9.82 6.22 10.90
N HIS A 97 -9.65 5.17 11.69
CA HIS A 97 -10.12 5.12 13.07
C HIS A 97 -9.49 6.24 13.92
N SER A 98 -8.18 6.48 13.77
CA SER A 98 -7.54 7.60 14.47
C SER A 98 -8.11 8.96 14.04
N HIS A 99 -8.33 9.15 12.73
CA HIS A 99 -8.92 10.37 12.19
C HIS A 99 -10.38 10.63 12.61
N SER A 100 -11.20 9.58 12.69
CA SER A 100 -12.65 9.70 12.87
C SER A 100 -13.10 9.58 14.32
N VAL A 101 -12.31 8.94 15.17
CA VAL A 101 -12.68 8.65 16.56
C VAL A 101 -11.70 9.28 17.54
N ILE A 102 -10.40 9.03 17.38
CA ILE A 102 -9.38 9.40 18.39
C ILE A 102 -9.12 10.92 18.40
N HIS A 103 -8.87 11.53 17.23
CA HIS A 103 -8.62 12.97 17.13
C HIS A 103 -9.83 13.84 17.50
N PRO A 104 -11.07 13.52 17.05
CA PRO A 104 -12.25 14.27 17.46
C PRO A 104 -12.52 14.19 18.97
N ARG A 105 -12.40 13.00 19.58
CA ARG A 105 -12.60 12.81 21.02
C ARG A 105 -11.61 13.63 21.86
N LEU A 106 -10.35 13.74 21.41
CA LEU A 106 -9.38 14.62 22.05
C LEU A 106 -9.75 16.09 21.90
N ASN A 107 -10.12 16.52 20.69
CA ASN A 107 -10.45 17.92 20.42
C ASN A 107 -11.73 18.37 21.16
N GLU A 108 -12.65 17.46 21.50
CA GLU A 108 -13.79 17.77 22.38
C GLU A 108 -13.39 18.09 23.83
N GLN A 109 -12.20 17.66 24.27
CA GLN A 109 -11.73 17.75 25.66
C GLN A 109 -10.65 18.81 25.86
N ILE A 110 -10.21 19.47 24.79
CA ILE A 110 -9.12 20.45 24.78
C ILE A 110 -9.67 21.77 24.24
N PRO A 111 -9.26 22.93 24.79
CA PRO A 111 -9.67 24.23 24.26
C PRO A 111 -9.27 24.42 22.78
N GLU A 112 -10.08 25.15 22.01
CA GLU A 112 -10.00 25.20 20.54
C GLU A 112 -8.63 25.61 19.97
N HIS A 113 -7.88 26.43 20.71
CA HIS A 113 -6.54 26.89 20.31
C HIS A 113 -5.47 25.79 20.38
N GLU A 114 -5.71 24.71 21.12
CA GLU A 114 -4.83 23.56 21.28
C GLU A 114 -5.27 22.34 20.44
N HIS A 115 -6.31 22.48 19.60
CA HIS A 115 -6.78 21.40 18.74
C HIS A 115 -5.65 20.80 17.88
N ARG A 116 -5.47 19.48 17.97
CA ARG A 116 -4.51 18.78 17.13
C ARG A 116 -5.11 18.55 15.74
N LYS A 117 -4.37 19.01 14.73
CA LYS A 117 -4.69 18.74 13.32
C LYS A 117 -4.27 17.32 12.95
N PHE A 118 -5.20 16.54 12.43
CA PHE A 118 -4.92 15.22 11.91
C PHE A 118 -4.07 15.30 10.63
N SER A 119 -3.00 14.50 10.56
CA SER A 119 -2.16 14.38 9.37
C SER A 119 -1.94 12.91 9.02
N TRP A 120 -2.56 12.46 7.92
CA TRP A 120 -2.53 11.08 7.45
C TRP A 120 -1.10 10.58 7.17
N HIS A 121 -0.25 11.45 6.61
CA HIS A 121 1.13 11.12 6.28
C HIS A 121 2.02 10.91 7.52
N SER A 122 1.65 11.50 8.66
CA SER A 122 2.43 11.38 9.89
C SER A 122 2.48 9.93 10.41
N TYR A 123 1.51 9.08 10.07
CA TYR A 123 1.46 7.67 10.47
C TYR A 123 2.45 6.79 9.72
N PHE A 124 3.00 7.26 8.61
CA PHE A 124 4.00 6.54 7.83
C PHE A 124 5.44 6.96 8.16
N ARG A 125 5.63 7.92 9.07
CA ARG A 125 6.95 8.47 9.42
C ARG A 125 7.53 7.72 10.62
N LYS A 126 8.78 7.25 10.50
CA LYS A 126 9.44 6.40 11.51
C LYS A 126 9.94 7.21 12.72
N ASN A 127 10.33 8.49 12.54
CA ASN A 127 10.88 9.36 13.60
C ASN A 127 10.33 10.80 13.54
N HIS A 128 10.19 11.42 14.71
CA HIS A 128 9.80 12.82 14.92
C HIS A 128 10.94 13.84 14.69
N THR A 129 12.08 13.42 14.14
CA THR A 129 13.22 14.32 13.90
C THR A 129 12.87 15.41 12.89
N ARG A 130 13.30 16.66 13.17
CA ARG A 130 13.00 17.87 12.38
C ARG A 130 13.36 17.73 10.89
N GLU A 131 14.33 16.89 10.53
CA GLU A 131 14.74 16.63 9.14
C GLU A 131 13.78 15.68 8.40
N ALA A 132 13.18 14.70 9.10
CA ALA A 132 12.16 13.84 8.51
C ALA A 132 10.90 14.63 8.14
N ARG A 133 10.74 15.86 8.65
CA ARG A 133 9.61 16.77 8.43
C ARG A 133 9.34 17.07 6.95
N ARG A 134 10.33 16.93 6.07
CA ARG A 134 10.25 17.14 4.61
C ARG A 134 9.92 15.90 3.77
N ILE A 135 9.73 14.71 4.36
CA ILE A 135 9.21 13.57 3.58
C ILE A 135 7.79 13.92 3.13
N ASP A 136 7.68 14.29 1.87
CA ASP A 136 6.47 14.80 1.24
C ASP A 136 5.42 13.71 1.10
N ALA A 137 4.15 14.09 1.17
CA ALA A 137 3.00 13.20 0.95
C ALA A 137 3.16 12.40 -0.35
N VAL A 138 3.71 13.07 -1.36
CA VAL A 138 4.04 12.53 -2.67
C VAL A 138 5.01 11.37 -2.56
N LEU A 139 6.11 11.49 -1.80
CA LEU A 139 7.11 10.42 -1.68
C LEU A 139 6.51 9.14 -1.09
N VAL A 140 5.67 9.26 -0.07
CA VAL A 140 5.01 8.11 0.57
C VAL A 140 4.05 7.41 -0.40
N ILE A 141 3.27 8.19 -1.16
CA ILE A 141 2.34 7.67 -2.16
C ILE A 141 3.13 7.00 -3.29
N THR A 142 4.16 7.67 -3.83
CA THR A 142 5.02 7.14 -4.89
C THR A 142 5.66 5.83 -4.47
N MET A 143 6.26 5.75 -3.27
CA MET A 143 6.86 4.51 -2.78
C MET A 143 5.88 3.33 -2.72
N LYS A 144 4.62 3.59 -2.33
CA LYS A 144 3.59 2.54 -2.28
C LYS A 144 3.13 2.14 -3.68
N ALA A 145 2.90 3.12 -4.56
CA ALA A 145 2.54 2.88 -5.94
C ALA A 145 3.64 2.10 -6.67
N THR A 146 4.91 2.45 -6.49
CA THR A 146 6.06 1.73 -7.06
C THR A 146 6.11 0.28 -6.58
N LYS A 147 5.87 0.01 -5.30
CA LYS A 147 5.83 -1.39 -4.79
C LYS A 147 4.70 -2.19 -5.40
N LEU A 148 3.52 -1.60 -5.49
CA LEU A 148 2.36 -2.24 -6.09
C LEU A 148 2.59 -2.53 -7.59
N ALA A 149 3.07 -1.51 -8.33
CA ALA A 149 3.35 -1.62 -9.76
C ALA A 149 4.48 -2.61 -10.05
N SER A 150 5.53 -2.63 -9.21
CA SER A 150 6.64 -3.58 -9.38
C SER A 150 6.23 -5.02 -9.09
N MET A 151 5.40 -5.29 -8.08
CA MET A 151 4.85 -6.64 -7.88
C MET A 151 3.92 -7.07 -9.01
N PHE A 152 3.09 -6.14 -9.50
CA PHE A 152 2.23 -6.40 -10.65
C PHE A 152 3.05 -6.76 -11.90
N ALA A 153 4.08 -5.95 -12.20
CA ALA A 153 5.00 -6.23 -13.30
C ALA A 153 5.76 -7.55 -13.13
N LEU A 154 6.13 -7.90 -11.90
CA LEU A 154 6.77 -9.19 -11.59
C LEU A 154 5.84 -10.37 -11.92
N ILE A 155 4.55 -10.28 -11.59
CA ILE A 155 3.58 -11.34 -11.90
C ILE A 155 3.41 -11.48 -13.41
N LEU A 156 3.25 -10.37 -14.14
CA LEU A 156 3.18 -10.38 -15.60
C LEU A 156 4.45 -11.00 -16.22
N PHE A 157 5.62 -10.68 -15.67
CA PHE A 157 6.89 -11.24 -16.13
C PHE A 157 6.95 -12.76 -15.90
N CYS A 158 6.48 -13.24 -14.74
CA CYS A 158 6.40 -14.68 -14.47
C CYS A 158 5.40 -15.39 -15.40
N GLN A 159 4.24 -14.79 -15.68
CA GLN A 159 3.27 -15.32 -16.64
C GLN A 159 3.85 -15.38 -18.06
N PHE A 160 4.55 -14.32 -18.48
CA PHE A 160 5.19 -14.26 -19.79
C PHE A 160 6.31 -15.28 -19.93
N ALA A 161 7.16 -15.41 -18.90
CA ALA A 161 8.19 -16.44 -18.85
C ALA A 161 7.60 -17.85 -18.92
N TRP A 162 6.43 -18.06 -18.30
CA TRP A 162 5.75 -19.34 -18.34
C TRP A 162 5.24 -19.67 -19.74
N MET A 163 4.58 -18.72 -20.41
CA MET A 163 4.14 -18.91 -21.80
C MET A 163 5.33 -19.22 -22.72
N HIS A 164 6.45 -18.51 -22.57
CA HIS A 164 7.65 -18.78 -23.36
C HIS A 164 8.28 -20.14 -23.09
N LEU A 165 8.30 -20.57 -21.83
CA LEU A 165 8.88 -21.86 -21.47
C LEU A 165 8.00 -23.02 -21.98
N MET A 166 6.67 -22.85 -21.98
CA MET A 166 5.73 -23.80 -22.60
C MET A 166 6.01 -23.94 -24.10
N ASP A 167 6.07 -22.81 -24.80
CA ASP A 167 6.36 -22.74 -26.24
C ASP A 167 7.72 -23.37 -26.59
N ALA A 168 8.78 -23.01 -25.85
CA ALA A 168 10.12 -23.56 -26.05
C ALA A 168 10.22 -25.08 -25.75
N SER A 169 9.34 -25.61 -24.90
CA SER A 169 9.28 -27.04 -24.57
C SER A 169 8.40 -27.84 -25.53
N GLY A 170 7.71 -27.19 -26.47
CA GLY A 170 6.74 -27.84 -27.36
C GLY A 170 5.48 -28.36 -26.64
N ARG A 171 5.25 -27.93 -25.40
CA ARG A 171 4.02 -28.24 -24.66
C ARG A 171 2.95 -27.24 -25.05
N GLU A 172 1.91 -27.72 -25.74
CA GLU A 172 0.76 -26.89 -26.06
C GLU A 172 0.09 -26.36 -24.77
N LEU A 173 -0.35 -25.10 -24.78
CA LEU A 173 -1.20 -24.58 -23.73
C LEU A 173 -2.52 -25.35 -23.73
N THR A 174 -2.67 -26.26 -22.77
CA THR A 174 -3.97 -26.94 -22.57
C THR A 174 -4.97 -25.96 -21.96
N ASP A 175 -6.26 -26.26 -22.10
CA ASP A 175 -7.36 -25.42 -21.57
C ASP A 175 -7.19 -25.08 -20.08
N GLU A 176 -6.60 -25.98 -19.30
CA GLU A 176 -6.30 -25.77 -17.87
C GLU A 176 -5.31 -24.63 -17.64
N HIS A 177 -4.28 -24.51 -18.50
CA HIS A 177 -3.27 -23.45 -18.42
C HIS A 177 -3.88 -22.09 -18.80
N TYR A 178 -4.77 -22.05 -19.79
CA TYR A 178 -5.50 -20.83 -20.18
C TYR A 178 -6.49 -20.38 -19.11
N ALA A 179 -7.28 -21.30 -18.56
CA ALA A 179 -8.19 -21.00 -17.46
C ALA A 179 -7.44 -20.42 -16.25
N PHE A 180 -6.25 -20.95 -16.00
CA PHE A 180 -5.40 -20.52 -14.90
C PHE A 180 -4.75 -19.14 -15.15
N LEU A 181 -4.24 -18.85 -16.36
CA LEU A 181 -3.81 -17.51 -16.75
C LEU A 181 -4.96 -16.50 -16.60
N GLY A 182 -6.15 -16.85 -17.07
CA GLY A 182 -7.36 -16.03 -16.94
C GLY A 182 -7.75 -15.77 -15.48
N LEU A 183 -7.59 -16.75 -14.58
CA LEU A 183 -7.85 -16.58 -13.15
C LEU A 183 -6.87 -15.58 -12.51
N ILE A 184 -5.58 -15.66 -12.84
CA ILE A 184 -4.59 -14.70 -12.35
C ILE A 184 -4.93 -13.31 -12.86
N ASP A 185 -5.19 -13.16 -14.15
CA ASP A 185 -5.48 -11.86 -14.78
C ASP A 185 -6.75 -11.22 -14.20
N LEU A 186 -7.80 -12.01 -14.00
CA LEU A 186 -9.03 -11.55 -13.35
C LEU A 186 -8.77 -11.10 -11.91
N THR A 187 -7.95 -11.86 -11.17
CA THR A 187 -7.59 -11.54 -9.78
C THR A 187 -6.76 -10.26 -9.71
N LEU A 188 -5.80 -10.10 -10.61
CA LEU A 188 -4.97 -8.90 -10.74
C LEU A 188 -5.82 -7.67 -11.07
N PHE A 189 -6.68 -7.78 -12.08
CA PHE A 189 -7.55 -6.68 -12.51
C PHE A 189 -8.52 -6.26 -11.40
N SER A 190 -9.16 -7.23 -10.73
CA SER A 190 -10.06 -6.98 -9.60
C SER A 190 -9.35 -6.30 -8.43
N CYS A 191 -8.12 -6.72 -8.13
CA CYS A 191 -7.29 -6.12 -7.09
C CYS A 191 -6.89 -4.67 -7.41
N VAL A 192 -6.52 -4.38 -8.65
CA VAL A 192 -6.17 -3.03 -9.10
C VAL A 192 -7.37 -2.10 -9.01
N ILE A 193 -8.55 -2.54 -9.46
CA ILE A 193 -9.80 -1.77 -9.34
C ILE A 193 -10.10 -1.46 -7.88
N LEU A 194 -10.09 -2.47 -7.00
CA LEU A 194 -10.33 -2.30 -5.57
C LEU A 194 -9.36 -1.28 -4.95
N TYR A 195 -8.08 -1.33 -5.32
CA TYR A 195 -7.07 -0.40 -4.85
C TYR A 195 -7.36 1.05 -5.30
N ILE A 196 -7.73 1.26 -6.57
CA ILE A 196 -8.10 2.57 -7.12
C ILE A 196 -9.33 3.13 -6.42
N VAL A 197 -10.38 2.31 -6.26
CA VAL A 197 -11.63 2.71 -5.57
C VAL A 197 -11.33 3.21 -4.17
N VAL A 198 -10.43 2.56 -3.43
CA VAL A 198 -10.08 3.01 -2.09
C VAL A 198 -9.19 4.25 -2.08
N LEU A 199 -8.25 4.39 -3.00
CA LEU A 199 -7.50 5.64 -3.13
C LEU A 199 -8.44 6.83 -3.39
N LEU A 200 -9.45 6.64 -4.25
CA LEU A 200 -10.49 7.63 -4.51
C LEU A 200 -11.34 7.88 -3.25
N ALA A 201 -11.79 6.85 -2.55
CA ALA A 201 -12.57 6.99 -1.32
C ALA A 201 -11.80 7.74 -0.21
N ILE A 202 -10.51 7.45 -0.04
CA ILE A 202 -9.63 8.17 0.90
C ILE A 202 -9.49 9.64 0.48
N ARG A 203 -9.30 9.91 -0.81
CA ARG A 203 -9.17 11.28 -1.34
C ARG A 203 -10.46 12.08 -1.18
N VAL A 204 -11.62 11.49 -1.48
CA VAL A 204 -12.94 12.11 -1.32
C VAL A 204 -13.24 12.37 0.17
N GLY A 205 -12.94 11.40 1.05
CA GLY A 205 -13.09 11.56 2.50
C GLY A 205 -12.20 12.67 3.09
N ALA A 206 -10.97 12.84 2.56
CA ALA A 206 -10.07 13.90 2.97
C ALA A 206 -10.48 15.28 2.41
N LEU A 207 -10.95 15.35 1.17
CA LEU A 207 -11.40 16.59 0.53
C LEU A 207 -12.73 17.11 1.09
N GLY A 208 -13.67 16.21 1.40
CA GLY A 208 -14.97 16.57 1.96
C GLY A 208 -14.88 17.28 3.32
N LYS A 209 -13.88 16.93 4.16
CA LYS A 209 -13.62 17.64 5.43
C LYS A 209 -12.93 18.97 5.24
N ARG A 210 -11.96 19.11 4.31
CA ARG A 210 -11.36 20.41 3.97
C ARG A 210 -12.40 21.41 3.47
N GLY A 211 -13.40 20.96 2.70
CA GLY A 211 -14.51 21.81 2.28
C GLY A 211 -15.37 22.28 3.46
N LYS A 212 -15.63 21.42 4.44
CA LYS A 212 -16.37 21.78 5.66
C LYS A 212 -15.57 22.68 6.60
N GLU A 213 -14.29 22.42 6.79
CA GLU A 213 -13.38 23.27 7.57
C GLU A 213 -13.17 24.63 6.92
N HIS A 214 -13.07 24.70 5.59
CA HIS A 214 -12.96 25.97 4.87
C HIS A 214 -14.26 26.76 4.89
N LYS A 215 -15.43 26.10 4.77
CA LYS A 215 -16.73 26.75 5.01
C LYS A 215 -16.82 27.30 6.43
N ARG A 216 -16.54 26.47 7.45
CA ARG A 216 -16.58 26.88 8.85
C ARG A 216 -15.61 28.04 9.16
N ALA A 217 -14.43 28.07 8.54
CA ALA A 217 -13.48 29.17 8.67
C ALA A 217 -13.97 30.47 8.00
N LYS A 218 -14.68 30.38 6.86
CA LYS A 218 -15.35 31.55 6.24
C LYS A 218 -16.54 32.04 7.07
N ASP A 219 -17.23 31.14 7.77
CA ASP A 219 -18.37 31.50 8.62
C ASP A 219 -17.93 32.15 9.95
N LEU A 220 -16.77 31.76 10.50
CA LEU A 220 -16.17 32.32 11.73
C LEU A 220 -15.39 33.62 11.50
N HIS A 221 -14.84 33.82 10.30
CA HIS A 221 -14.21 35.06 9.86
C HIS A 221 -14.87 35.50 8.56
N PRO A 222 -16.04 36.17 8.62
CA PRO A 222 -16.60 36.78 7.43
C PRO A 222 -15.55 37.73 6.83
N PRO A 223 -15.40 37.78 5.50
CA PRO A 223 -14.47 38.71 4.87
C PRO A 223 -14.79 40.12 5.39
N GLU A 224 -13.80 40.79 5.97
CA GLU A 224 -13.94 42.19 6.36
C GLU A 224 -14.42 42.97 5.14
N ASP A 225 -15.48 43.74 5.37
CA ASP A 225 -16.20 44.54 4.41
C ASP A 225 -15.23 45.27 3.46
N PRO A 226 -15.32 45.06 2.13
CA PRO A 226 -14.45 45.73 1.16
C PRO A 226 -14.63 47.25 1.13
N ASN A 227 -15.61 47.81 1.85
CA ASN A 227 -15.86 49.25 1.93
C ASN A 227 -15.24 49.96 3.15
N ARG A 228 -14.43 49.30 3.99
CA ARG A 228 -13.79 49.98 5.16
C ARG A 228 -12.61 50.90 4.82
N ALA A 229 -12.41 51.22 3.54
CA ALA A 229 -11.44 52.20 3.07
C ALA A 229 -12.08 53.18 2.08
N ARG A 230 -13.00 54.01 2.58
CA ARG A 230 -13.29 55.35 2.05
C ARG A 230 -13.63 56.29 3.19
#